data_AF-A0A968NZI9-F1
#
_entry.id   AF-A0A968NZI9-F1
#
_cell.length_a   1.000
_cell.length_b   1.000
_cell.length_c   1.000
_cell.angle_alpha   90.00
_cell.angle_beta   90.00
_cell.angle_gamma   90.00
#
_symmetry.space_group_name_H-M   'P 1'
#
loop_
_entity.id
_entity.type
_entity.pdbx_description
1 polymer ?
#
loop_
_entity_poly.entity_id
_entity_poly.type
_entity_poly.pdbx_seq_one_letter_code
_entity_poly.pdbx_strand_id
1 'polypeptide(L)'
;MYVIKSGRIAITKAKGSGEIILAEKSGGEMLGEMAFFDNKPRSAGAKAIQDTEVIALPFTSLHAQFKTFPEWLKAMVKTINGQLRDANTRIKNLEARPPRAKKRCSRRI
;
A
#
# COMPACT_ATOMS: atom_id res chain seq x y z
N MET A 1 -9.02 9.02 -4.25
CA MET A 1 -7.79 8.40 -4.81
C MET A 1 -6.84 9.53 -5.17
N TYR A 2 -5.53 9.30 -5.20
CA TYR A 2 -4.57 10.34 -5.60
C TYR A 2 -3.60 9.81 -6.64
N VAL A 3 -3.15 10.67 -7.55
CA VAL A 3 -2.06 10.38 -8.49
C VAL A 3 -0.92 11.32 -8.18
N ILE A 4 0.29 10.78 -8.04
CA ILE A 4 1.48 11.57 -7.79
C ILE A 4 1.93 12.17 -9.12
N LYS A 5 1.93 13.49 -9.25
CA LYS A 5 2.42 14.18 -10.45
C LYS A 5 3.93 14.35 -10.39
N SER A 6 4.45 14.74 -9.23
CA SER A 6 5.87 14.90 -8.95
C SER A 6 6.14 14.72 -7.46
N GLY A 7 7.38 14.40 -7.08
CA GLY A 7 7.76 14.18 -5.68
C GLY A 7 7.79 12.72 -5.25
N ARG A 8 7.84 12.48 -3.94
CA ARG A 8 7.91 11.14 -3.32
C ARG A 8 7.10 11.08 -2.04
N ILE A 9 6.39 9.96 -1.89
CA ILE A 9 5.54 9.67 -0.75
C ILE A 9 5.93 8.32 -0.16
N ALA A 10 6.20 8.28 1.13
CA ALA A 10 6.36 7.05 1.88
C ALA A 10 4.99 6.52 2.34
N ILE A 11 4.74 5.24 2.11
CA ILE A 11 3.58 4.52 2.63
C ILE A 11 3.93 4.01 4.00
N THR A 12 3.25 4.52 5.02
CA THR A 12 3.54 4.21 6.43
C THR A 12 2.46 3.34 7.04
N LYS A 13 2.82 2.57 8.06
CA LYS A 13 1.85 1.80 8.85
C LYS A 13 2.21 1.87 10.32
N ALA A 14 1.21 2.09 11.16
CA ALA A 14 1.38 2.05 12.60
C ALA A 14 1.72 0.62 13.06
N LYS A 15 2.78 0.47 13.86
CA LYS A 15 3.19 -0.77 14.51
C LYS A 15 3.61 -0.45 15.96
N GLY A 16 2.73 -0.76 16.92
CA GLY A 16 2.96 -0.42 18.32
C GLY A 16 3.03 1.10 18.52
N SER A 17 4.12 1.59 19.11
CA SER A 17 4.40 3.01 19.31
C SER A 17 5.13 3.70 18.15
N GLY A 18 5.44 2.99 17.06
CA GLY A 18 6.19 3.53 15.92
C GLY A 18 5.47 3.41 14.58
N GLU A 19 6.00 4.11 13.58
CA GLU A 19 5.61 3.95 12.18
C GLU A 19 6.68 3.17 11.41
N ILE A 20 6.26 2.21 10.59
CA ILE A 20 7.14 1.53 9.64
C ILE A 20 6.84 2.03 8.23
N ILE A 21 7.89 2.22 7.43
CA ILE A 21 7.78 2.51 6.00
C ILE A 21 7.65 1.19 5.25
N LEU A 22 6.57 1.02 4.51
CA LEU A 22 6.28 -0.18 3.72
C LEU A 22 6.80 -0.07 2.29
N ALA A 23 6.72 1.13 1.71
CA ALA A 23 7.13 1.40 0.34
C ALA A 23 7.32 2.91 0.15
N GLU A 24 8.11 3.29 -0.85
CA GLU A 24 8.13 4.65 -1.40
C GLU A 24 7.45 4.65 -2.76
N LYS A 25 6.70 5.72 -3.02
CA LYS A 25 5.99 5.98 -4.28
C LYS A 25 6.49 7.27 -4.89
N SER A 26 6.60 7.30 -6.21
CA SER A 26 7.15 8.40 -7.01
C SER A 26 6.15 8.89 -8.06
N GLY A 27 6.52 9.94 -8.80
CA GLY A 27 5.68 10.50 -9.86
C GLY A 27 5.20 9.44 -10.87
N GLY A 28 3.92 9.52 -11.24
CA GLY A 28 3.22 8.56 -12.10
C GLY A 28 2.49 7.46 -11.32
N GLU A 29 2.76 7.28 -10.03
CA GLU A 29 2.12 6.25 -9.22
C GLU A 29 0.83 6.72 -8.55
N MET A 30 -0.06 5.78 -8.26
CA MET A 30 -1.37 6.03 -7.66
C MET A 30 -1.37 5.65 -6.18
N LEU A 31 -2.21 6.34 -5.40
CA LEU A 31 -2.42 6.10 -3.98
C LEU A 31 -3.91 5.88 -3.67
N GLY A 32 -4.20 4.83 -2.91
CA GLY A 32 -5.54 4.51 -2.45
C GLY A 32 -6.40 3.82 -3.50
N GLU A 33 -5.78 3.28 -4.53
CA GLU A 33 -6.34 2.42 -5.56
C GLU A 33 -7.02 1.19 -4.95
N MET A 34 -6.37 0.54 -3.97
CA MET A 34 -6.97 -0.64 -3.32
C MET A 34 -8.25 -0.31 -2.56
N ALA A 35 -8.30 0.86 -1.89
CA ALA A 35 -9.48 1.31 -1.16
C ALA A 35 -10.63 1.67 -2.12
N PHE A 36 -10.30 2.14 -3.34
CA PHE A 36 -11.28 2.42 -4.38
C PHE A 36 -11.95 1.15 -4.93
N PHE A 37 -11.19 0.10 -5.21
CA PHE A 37 -11.75 -1.10 -5.86
C PHE A 37 -12.41 -2.10 -4.91
N ASP A 38 -11.99 -2.14 -3.64
CA ASP A 38 -12.47 -3.14 -2.67
C ASP A 38 -13.43 -2.56 -1.62
N ASN A 39 -13.73 -1.24 -1.65
CA ASN A 39 -14.55 -0.52 -0.66
C ASN A 39 -14.11 -0.74 0.81
N LYS A 40 -12.86 -1.16 1.03
CA LYS A 40 -12.29 -1.44 2.35
C LYS A 40 -11.58 -0.20 2.92
N PRO A 41 -11.46 -0.10 4.26
CA PRO A 41 -10.70 0.98 4.89
C PRO A 41 -9.27 1.03 4.36
N ARG A 42 -8.68 2.23 4.32
CA ARG A 42 -7.30 2.44 3.87
C ARG A 42 -6.35 1.48 4.59
N SER A 43 -5.51 0.80 3.82
CA SER A 43 -4.67 -0.29 4.32
C SER A 43 -3.34 0.18 4.94
N ALA A 44 -2.97 1.44 4.71
CA ALA A 44 -1.77 2.11 5.18
C ALA A 44 -1.95 3.65 5.17
N GLY A 45 -1.13 4.37 5.94
CA GLY A 45 -0.94 5.81 5.87
C GLY A 45 -0.01 6.20 4.72
N ALA A 46 0.03 7.49 4.40
CA ALA A 46 0.90 8.04 3.36
C ALA A 46 1.46 9.37 3.85
N LYS A 47 2.78 9.56 3.75
CA LYS A 47 3.48 10.76 4.20
C LYS A 47 4.42 11.25 3.11
N ALA A 48 4.33 12.52 2.75
CA ALA A 48 5.29 13.13 1.83
C ALA A 48 6.68 13.16 2.48
N ILE A 49 7.69 12.70 1.75
CA ILE A 49 9.10 12.73 2.20
C ILE A 49 9.91 13.79 1.48
N GLN A 50 9.35 14.40 0.44
CA GLN A 50 9.85 15.57 -0.26
C GLN A 50 8.67 16.39 -0.79
N ASP A 51 8.94 17.57 -1.31
CA ASP A 51 7.93 18.37 -2.00
C ASP A 51 7.26 17.55 -3.09
N THR A 52 5.94 17.41 -2.96
CA THR A 52 5.17 16.47 -3.77
C THR A 52 3.87 17.13 -4.23
N GLU A 53 3.62 17.06 -5.53
CA GLU A 53 2.38 17.49 -6.14
C GLU A 53 1.49 16.27 -6.41
N VAL A 54 0.25 16.31 -5.92
CA VAL A 54 -0.72 15.22 -6.09
C VAL A 54 -2.01 15.72 -6.71
N ILE A 55 -2.57 14.92 -7.61
CA ILE A 55 -3.89 15.15 -8.19
C ILE A 55 -4.90 14.34 -7.39
N ALA A 56 -5.83 15.02 -6.74
CA ALA A 56 -6.94 14.39 -6.05
C ALA A 56 -8.00 13.95 -7.07
N LEU A 57 -8.29 12.65 -7.10
CA LEU A 57 -9.35 12.07 -7.91
C LEU A 57 -10.54 11.70 -6.99
N PRO A 58 -11.67 12.41 -7.08
CA PRO A 58 -12.87 12.13 -6.30
C PRO A 58 -13.41 10.74 -6.61
N PHE A 59 -13.80 10.01 -5.56
CA PHE A 59 -14.36 8.67 -5.69
C PHE A 59 -15.66 8.66 -6.53
N THR A 60 -16.45 9.74 -6.46
CA THR A 60 -17.72 9.89 -7.19
C THR A 60 -17.51 9.89 -8.71
N SER A 61 -16.57 10.68 -9.21
CA SER A 61 -16.24 10.77 -10.64
C SER A 61 -15.69 9.45 -11.18
N LEU A 62 -14.81 8.80 -10.44
CA LEU A 62 -14.25 7.51 -10.82
C LEU A 62 -15.30 6.40 -10.80
N HIS A 63 -16.21 6.40 -9.83
CA HIS A 63 -17.25 5.39 -9.72
C HIS A 63 -18.27 5.49 -10.87
N ALA A 64 -18.56 6.72 -11.33
CA ALA A 64 -19.39 6.93 -12.52
C ALA A 64 -18.77 6.31 -13.78
N GLN A 65 -17.46 6.49 -14.00
CA GLN A 65 -16.76 5.84 -15.11
C GLN A 65 -16.59 4.33 -14.90
N PHE A 66 -16.37 3.89 -13.67
CA PHE A 66 -16.26 2.46 -13.39
C PHE A 66 -17.58 1.72 -13.67
N LYS A 67 -18.73 2.37 -13.48
CA LYS A 67 -20.04 1.81 -13.83
C LYS A 67 -20.19 1.53 -15.33
N THR A 68 -19.54 2.31 -16.20
CA THR A 68 -19.60 2.10 -17.65
C THR A 68 -18.71 0.95 -18.13
N PHE A 69 -17.86 0.39 -17.28
CA PHE A 69 -17.04 -0.76 -17.64
C PHE A 69 -17.82 -2.07 -17.67
N PRO A 70 -17.45 -3.02 -18.56
CA PRO A 70 -18.02 -4.36 -18.58
C PRO A 70 -17.84 -5.10 -17.25
N GLU A 71 -18.81 -5.94 -16.89
CA GLU A 71 -18.79 -6.70 -15.63
C GLU A 71 -17.54 -7.61 -15.48
N TRP A 72 -17.06 -8.20 -16.58
CA TRP A 72 -15.85 -9.03 -16.55
C TRP A 72 -14.59 -8.25 -16.15
N LEU A 73 -14.48 -6.98 -16.57
CA LEU A 73 -13.34 -6.12 -16.23
C LEU A 73 -13.41 -5.73 -14.76
N LYS A 74 -14.60 -5.41 -14.25
CA LYS A 74 -14.82 -5.14 -12.82
C LYS A 74 -14.42 -6.34 -11.97
N ALA A 75 -14.82 -7.55 -12.37
CA ALA A 75 -14.46 -8.79 -11.69
C ALA A 75 -12.95 -9.04 -11.71
N MET A 76 -12.30 -8.85 -12.86
CA MET A 76 -10.84 -9.01 -13.01
C MET A 76 -10.08 -8.05 -12.08
N VAL A 77 -10.43 -6.77 -12.11
CA VAL A 77 -9.79 -5.74 -11.26
C VAL A 77 -10.01 -6.05 -9.77
N LYS A 78 -11.20 -6.51 -9.38
CA LYS A 78 -11.47 -6.92 -7.99
C LYS A 78 -10.60 -8.11 -7.56
N THR A 79 -10.42 -9.11 -8.43
CA THR A 79 -9.57 -10.28 -8.16
C THR A 79 -8.10 -9.90 -8.01
N ILE A 80 -7.56 -9.08 -8.91
CA ILE A 80 -6.16 -8.62 -8.85
C ILE A 80 -5.91 -7.84 -7.56
N ASN A 81 -6.83 -6.95 -7.18
CA ASN A 81 -6.73 -6.20 -5.93
C ASN A 81 -6.77 -7.10 -4.69
N GLY A 82 -7.61 -8.13 -4.69
CA GLY A 82 -7.65 -9.14 -3.63
C GLY A 82 -6.31 -9.85 -3.47
N GLN A 83 -5.74 -10.34 -4.58
CA GLN A 83 -4.44 -11.02 -4.58
C GLN A 83 -3.31 -10.11 -4.08
N LEU A 84 -3.28 -8.84 -4.49
CA LEU A 84 -2.29 -7.86 -4.03
C LEU A 84 -2.40 -7.64 -2.50
N ARG A 85 -3.63 -7.63 -1.97
CA ARG A 85 -3.88 -7.50 -0.53
C ARG A 85 -3.39 -8.70 0.25
N ASP A 86 -3.62 -9.90 -0.27
CA ASP A 86 -3.17 -11.13 0.34
C ASP A 86 -1.64 -11.24 0.31
N ALA A 87 -1.01 -10.86 -0.80
CA ALA A 87 0.44 -10.77 -0.91
C ALA A 87 1.03 -9.80 0.12
N ASN A 88 0.49 -8.58 0.21
CA ASN A 88 0.90 -7.58 1.20
C ASN A 88 0.68 -8.06 2.65
N THR A 89 -0.39 -8.81 2.92
CA THR A 89 -0.67 -9.38 4.24
C THR A 89 0.29 -10.52 4.59
N ARG A 90 0.66 -11.36 3.61
CA ARG A 90 1.63 -12.44 3.81
C ARG A 90 3.03 -11.91 4.07
N ILE A 91 3.47 -10.90 3.31
CA ILE A 91 4.75 -10.21 3.55
C ILE A 91 4.79 -9.64 4.97
N LYS A 92 3.70 -8.98 5.42
CA LYS A 92 3.57 -8.48 6.80
C LYS A 92 3.78 -9.58 7.84
N ASN A 93 3.23 -10.78 7.63
CA ASN A 93 3.35 -11.89 8.58
C ASN A 93 4.77 -12.48 8.61
N LEU A 94 5.51 -12.39 7.52
CA LEU A 94 6.91 -12.82 7.44
C LEU A 94 7.85 -11.83 8.14
N GLU A 95 7.62 -10.52 8.00
CA GLU A 95 8.39 -9.47 8.70
C GLU A 95 8.08 -9.38 10.21
N ALA A 96 6.95 -9.94 10.66
CA ALA A 96 6.61 -10.00 12.08
C ALA A 96 7.38 -11.09 12.85
N ARG A 97 8.13 -11.96 12.16
CA ARG A 97 8.96 -12.99 12.80
C ARG A 97 10.32 -12.39 13.14
N PRO A 98 10.72 -12.25 14.42
CA PRO A 98 12.01 -11.68 14.76
C PRO A 98 13.14 -12.54 14.16
N PRO A 99 14.26 -11.93 13.71
CA PRO A 99 15.41 -12.69 13.23
C PRO A 99 15.88 -13.63 14.36
N ARG A 100 16.00 -14.93 14.05
CA ARG A 100 16.59 -15.91 14.97
C ARG A 100 17.94 -15.37 15.43
N ALA A 101 18.04 -14.99 16.70
CA ALA A 101 19.29 -14.55 17.31
C ALA A 101 20.35 -15.64 17.09
N LYS A 102 21.42 -15.31 16.35
CA LYS A 102 22.61 -16.16 16.26
C LYS A 102 23.18 -16.26 17.67
N LYS A 103 23.04 -17.41 18.33
CA LYS A 103 23.76 -17.72 19.58
C LYS A 103 25.25 -17.66 19.28
N ARG A 104 25.91 -16.55 19.63
CA ARG A 104 27.36 -16.42 19.61
C ARG A 104 27.91 -17.36 20.70
N CYS A 105 28.45 -18.49 20.27
CA CYS A 105 29.18 -19.41 21.12
C CYS A 105 30.51 -18.72 21.51
N SER A 106 30.59 -18.25 22.76
CA SER A 106 31.83 -17.75 23.35
C SER A 106 32.54 -18.93 24.01
N ARG A 107 33.50 -19.54 23.31
CA ARG A 107 34.51 -20.42 23.93
C ARG A 107 35.32 -19.58 24.93
N ARG A 108 35.25 -19.95 26.21
CA ARG A 108 36.22 -19.54 27.24
C ARG A 108 37.40 -20.50 27.15
N ILE A 109 38.59 -19.97 26.91
CA ILE A 109 39.86 -20.51 27.41
C ILE A 109 40.31 -19.51 28.47
#